data_AF-Q0D6G7-F1
#
_entry.id   AF-Q0D6G7-F1
#
_cell.length_a   1.000
_cell.length_b   1.000
_cell.length_c   1.000
_cell.angle_alpha   90.00
_cell.angle_beta   90.00
_cell.angle_gamma   90.00
#
_symmetry.space_group_name_H-M   'P 1'
#
loop_
_entity.id
_entity.type
_entity.pdbx_description
1 polymer ?
#
loop_
_entity_poly.entity_id
_entity_poly.type
_entity_poly.pdbx_seq_one_letter_code
_entity_poly.pdbx_strand_id
1 'polypeptide(L)'
;NGLLKAAEWLFDAECDVLRDLLERNPGYTLTFAGHSLGSGVVAMLALVAVHNRDRLGGVERKRVRCFAMAPARCMSLNLAVRYADVINSVILQDDFLPRTDTPLEDVFKSLVWVPDVVLCIQLAMPFMWKVPYRHVYT
;
A
#
# COMPACT_ATOMS: atom_id res chain seq x y z
N ASN A 1 -11.22 0.24 10.20
CA ASN A 1 -10.89 -1.19 9.98
C ASN A 1 -11.24 -1.73 8.58
N GLY A 2 -11.74 -0.91 7.64
CA GLY A 2 -12.13 -1.39 6.30
C GLY A 2 -10.96 -1.84 5.41
N LEU A 3 -9.83 -1.12 5.45
CA LEU A 3 -8.62 -1.46 4.67
C LEU A 3 -8.07 -2.84 5.05
N LEU A 4 -7.98 -3.13 6.35
CA LEU A 4 -7.52 -4.43 6.83
C LEU A 4 -8.48 -5.55 6.43
N LYS A 5 -9.79 -5.37 6.61
CA LYS A 5 -10.80 -6.34 6.16
C LYS A 5 -10.73 -6.61 4.65
N ALA A 6 -10.52 -5.57 3.84
CA ALA A 6 -10.36 -5.72 2.40
C ALA A 6 -9.08 -6.50 2.05
N ALA A 7 -7.99 -6.24 2.77
CA ALA A 7 -6.74 -6.98 2.61
C ALA A 7 -6.83 -8.43 3.05
N GLU A 8 -7.49 -8.73 4.17
CA GLU A 8 -7.75 -10.09 4.64
C GLU A 8 -8.64 -10.85 3.65
N TRP A 9 -9.72 -10.22 3.19
CA TRP A 9 -10.59 -10.81 2.17
C TRP A 9 -9.82 -11.13 0.87
N LEU A 10 -9.01 -10.19 0.40
CA LEU A 10 -8.21 -10.38 -0.81
C LEU A 10 -7.13 -11.46 -0.61
N PHE A 11 -6.50 -11.50 0.56
CA PHE A 11 -5.53 -12.55 0.89
C PHE A 11 -6.20 -13.92 0.88
N ASP A 12 -7.34 -14.08 1.56
CA ASP A 12 -8.03 -15.37 1.62
C ASP A 12 -8.55 -15.83 0.25
N ALA A 13 -9.00 -14.90 -0.59
CA ALA A 13 -9.45 -15.21 -1.95
C ALA A 13 -8.31 -15.67 -2.88
N GLU A 14 -7.12 -15.06 -2.77
CA GLU A 14 -6.03 -15.24 -3.73
C GLU A 14 -4.84 -16.05 -3.19
N CYS A 15 -4.84 -16.44 -1.92
CA CYS A 15 -3.69 -17.08 -1.26
C CYS A 15 -3.18 -18.32 -2.01
N ASP A 16 -4.09 -19.19 -2.48
CA ASP A 16 -3.72 -20.40 -3.20
C ASP A 16 -3.07 -20.08 -4.55
N VAL A 17 -3.60 -19.09 -5.28
CA VAL A 17 -3.03 -18.62 -6.55
C VAL A 17 -1.63 -18.03 -6.31
N LEU A 18 -1.47 -17.21 -5.27
CA LEU A 18 -0.18 -16.62 -4.92
C LEU A 18 0.85 -17.68 -4.53
N ARG A 19 0.45 -18.70 -3.76
CA ARG A 19 1.31 -19.84 -3.40
C ARG A 19 1.77 -20.57 -4.65
N ASP A 20 0.83 -20.98 -5.51
CA ASP A 20 1.14 -21.72 -6.74
C ASP A 20 2.09 -20.93 -7.66
N LEU A 21 1.91 -19.61 -7.76
CA LEU A 21 2.82 -18.74 -8.52
C LEU A 21 4.22 -18.67 -7.89
N LEU A 22 4.33 -18.61 -6.56
CA LEU A 22 5.60 -18.58 -5.85
C LEU A 22 6.38 -19.89 -5.95
N GLU A 23 5.68 -21.03 -5.91
CA GLU A 23 6.28 -22.36 -6.06
C GLU A 23 6.83 -22.56 -7.48
N ARG A 24 6.08 -22.13 -8.51
CA ARG A 24 6.53 -22.20 -9.91
C ARG A 24 7.67 -21.21 -10.21
N ASN A 25 7.85 -20.19 -9.38
CA ASN A 25 8.82 -19.11 -9.60
C ASN A 25 9.70 -18.90 -8.34
N PRO A 26 10.57 -19.86 -7.98
CA PRO A 26 11.31 -19.83 -6.70
C PRO A 26 12.27 -18.64 -6.54
N GLY A 27 12.72 -18.03 -7.64
CA GLY A 27 13.59 -16.85 -7.62
C GLY A 27 12.87 -15.49 -7.61
N TYR A 28 11.54 -15.47 -7.80
CA TYR A 28 10.79 -14.24 -8.00
C TYR A 28 10.36 -13.60 -6.67
N THR A 29 10.12 -12.30 -6.69
CA THR A 29 9.58 -11.55 -5.54
C THR A 29 8.07 -11.41 -5.65
N LEU A 30 7.36 -11.52 -4.52
CA LEU A 30 5.95 -11.16 -4.42
C LEU A 30 5.86 -9.65 -4.14
N THR A 31 5.45 -8.87 -5.14
CA THR A 31 5.36 -7.41 -5.01
C THR A 31 3.92 -6.95 -5.12
N PHE A 32 3.42 -6.29 -4.07
CA PHE A 32 2.12 -5.63 -4.09
C PHE A 32 2.29 -4.15 -4.44
N ALA A 33 1.39 -3.60 -5.24
CA ALA A 33 1.40 -2.19 -5.59
C ALA A 33 -0.02 -1.65 -5.64
N GLY A 34 -0.20 -0.42 -5.17
CA GLY A 34 -1.49 0.24 -5.14
C GLY A 34 -1.33 1.75 -5.15
N HIS A 35 -2.39 2.45 -5.52
CA HIS A 35 -2.46 3.91 -5.56
C HIS A 35 -3.63 4.41 -4.69
N SER A 36 -3.44 5.54 -4.00
CA SER A 36 -4.48 6.24 -3.23
C SER A 36 -5.19 5.36 -2.18
N LEU A 37 -6.47 5.02 -2.34
CA LEU A 37 -7.13 4.09 -1.42
C LEU A 37 -6.54 2.67 -1.51
N GLY A 38 -6.21 2.24 -2.72
CA GLY A 38 -5.65 0.92 -2.99
C GLY A 38 -4.26 0.73 -2.40
N SER A 39 -3.47 1.81 -2.24
CA SER A 39 -2.15 1.74 -1.61
C SER A 39 -2.24 1.41 -0.12
N GLY A 40 -3.27 1.89 0.58
CA GLY A 40 -3.58 1.48 1.94
C GLY A 40 -4.02 0.01 2.04
N VAL A 41 -4.81 -0.49 1.08
CA VAL A 41 -5.20 -1.91 1.03
C VAL A 41 -3.99 -2.80 0.80
N VAL A 42 -3.11 -2.48 -0.16
CA VAL A 42 -1.92 -3.32 -0.41
C VAL A 42 -0.88 -3.23 0.70
N ALA A 43 -0.80 -2.11 1.43
CA ALA A 43 0.04 -2.00 2.61
C ALA A 43 -0.45 -2.97 3.71
N MET A 44 -1.76 -3.02 3.96
CA MET A 44 -2.36 -4.03 4.85
C MET A 44 -2.16 -5.45 4.33
N LEU A 45 -2.34 -5.68 3.02
CA LEU A 45 -2.14 -6.99 2.39
C LEU A 45 -0.70 -7.48 2.56
N ALA A 46 0.28 -6.60 2.43
CA ALA A 46 1.68 -6.93 2.65
C ALA A 46 1.94 -7.34 4.11
N LEU A 47 1.32 -6.67 5.09
CA LEU A 47 1.38 -7.09 6.50
C LEU A 47 0.81 -8.50 6.68
N VAL A 48 -0.39 -8.74 6.14
CA VAL A 48 -1.08 -10.04 6.21
C VAL A 48 -0.24 -11.14 5.55
N ALA A 49 0.28 -10.90 4.35
CA ALA A 49 1.11 -11.84 3.61
C ALA A 49 2.40 -12.20 4.35
N VAL A 50 3.06 -11.21 4.98
CA VAL A 50 4.29 -11.46 5.75
C VAL A 50 4.03 -12.15 7.09
N HIS A 51 2.87 -11.92 7.69
CA HIS A 51 2.45 -12.65 8.90
C HIS A 51 2.06 -14.10 8.59
N ASN A 52 1.46 -14.37 7.43
CA ASN A 52 0.93 -15.68 7.02
C ASN A 52 1.79 -16.35 5.92
N ARG A 53 3.12 -16.28 6.04
CA ARG A 53 4.04 -16.80 4.99
C ARG A 53 3.96 -18.31 4.82
N ASP A 54 3.59 -19.03 5.87
CA ASP A 54 3.30 -20.47 5.84
C ASP A 54 2.18 -20.80 4.83
N ARG A 55 1.13 -19.96 4.75
CA ARG A 55 0.05 -20.11 3.76
C ARG A 55 0.51 -19.82 2.33
N LEU A 56 1.57 -19.04 2.16
CA LEU A 56 2.23 -18.72 0.88
C LEU A 56 3.41 -19.66 0.55
N GLY A 57 3.44 -20.88 1.08
CA GLY A 57 4.50 -21.86 0.79
C GLY A 57 5.85 -21.54 1.45
N GLY A 58 5.85 -20.77 2.53
CA GLY A 58 7.06 -20.45 3.29
C GLY A 58 7.94 -19.38 2.64
N VAL A 59 7.36 -18.46 1.85
CA VAL A 59 8.11 -17.38 1.19
C VAL A 59 9.00 -16.60 2.18
N GLU A 60 10.25 -16.35 1.78
CA GLU A 60 11.17 -15.56 2.59
C GLU A 60 10.68 -14.11 2.70
N ARG A 61 10.74 -13.52 3.91
CA ARG A 61 10.30 -12.13 4.15
C ARG A 61 10.93 -11.14 3.16
N LYS A 62 12.22 -11.31 2.85
CA LYS A 62 12.99 -10.46 1.91
C LYS A 62 12.44 -10.46 0.47
N ARG A 63 11.64 -11.47 0.10
CA ARG A 63 11.03 -11.60 -1.23
C ARG A 63 9.65 -10.93 -1.32
N VAL A 64 9.07 -10.49 -0.20
CA VAL A 64 7.80 -9.77 -0.19
C VAL A 64 8.09 -8.28 -0.20
N ARG A 65 7.51 -7.55 -1.15
CA ARG A 65 7.67 -6.09 -1.30
C ARG A 65 6.31 -5.43 -1.47
N CYS A 66 6.19 -4.19 -1.05
CA CYS A 66 5.00 -3.37 -1.28
C CYS A 66 5.40 -1.96 -1.69
N PHE A 67 4.73 -1.42 -2.71
CA PHE A 67 4.84 -0.04 -3.16
C PHE A 67 3.49 0.66 -3.03
N ALA A 68 3.36 1.44 -1.97
CA ALA A 68 2.15 2.18 -1.64
C ALA A 68 2.27 3.61 -2.19
N MET A 69 1.58 3.93 -3.27
CA MET A 69 1.65 5.25 -3.92
C MET A 69 0.54 6.18 -3.41
N ALA A 70 0.90 7.41 -3.05
CA ALA A 70 0.02 8.40 -2.43
C ALA A 70 -0.89 7.81 -1.33
N PRO A 71 -0.35 7.04 -0.37
CA PRO A 71 -1.18 6.30 0.57
C PRO A 71 -1.77 7.19 1.65
N ALA A 72 -3.06 6.98 1.94
CA ALA A 72 -3.66 7.52 3.15
C ALA A 72 -3.02 6.85 4.38
N ARG A 73 -2.90 7.58 5.49
CA ARG A 73 -2.42 7.02 6.77
C ARG A 73 -3.25 5.81 7.14
N CYS A 74 -2.64 4.63 7.14
CA CYS A 74 -3.35 3.36 7.35
C CYS A 74 -2.78 2.49 8.47
N MET A 75 -1.64 2.85 9.06
CA MET A 75 -1.04 2.09 10.16
C MET A 75 -0.36 2.98 11.22
N SER A 76 -0.09 2.37 12.37
CA SER A 76 0.66 3.01 13.44
C SER A 76 2.15 3.14 13.10
N LEU A 77 2.83 4.12 13.71
CA LEU A 77 4.28 4.29 13.55
C LEU A 77 5.06 3.01 13.88
N ASN A 78 4.65 2.29 14.92
CA ASN A 78 5.30 1.03 15.31
C ASN A 78 5.18 -0.05 14.21
N LEU A 79 4.03 -0.15 13.53
CA LEU A 79 3.88 -1.04 12.38
C LEU A 79 4.74 -0.58 11.20
N ALA A 80 4.70 0.71 10.86
CA ALA A 80 5.49 1.27 9.78
C ALA A 80 7.00 0.99 9.97
N VAL A 81 7.54 1.21 11.17
CA VAL A 81 8.95 0.91 11.50
C VAL A 81 9.25 -0.59 11.40
N ARG A 82 8.36 -1.45 11.91
CA ARG A 82 8.55 -2.91 11.88
C ARG A 82 8.49 -3.52 10.49
N TYR A 83 7.88 -2.83 9.51
CA TYR A 83 7.69 -3.33 8.15
C TYR A 83 8.37 -2.45 7.09
N ALA A 84 9.29 -1.57 7.50
CA ALA A 84 10.03 -0.67 6.61
C ALA A 84 10.97 -1.38 5.61
N ASP A 85 11.28 -2.66 5.83
CA ASP A 85 12.00 -3.52 4.88
C ASP A 85 11.10 -4.08 3.77
N VAL A 86 9.79 -4.14 4.01
CA VAL A 86 8.79 -4.72 3.09
C VAL A 86 8.03 -3.61 2.35
N ILE A 87 7.47 -2.66 3.11
CA ILE A 87 6.55 -1.64 2.61
C ILE A 87 7.31 -0.35 2.32
N ASN A 88 7.15 0.14 1.10
CA ASN A 88 7.77 1.36 0.61
C ASN A 88 6.67 2.30 0.14
N SER A 89 6.64 3.50 0.71
CA SER A 89 5.64 4.50 0.37
C SER A 89 6.24 5.52 -0.59
N VAL A 90 5.51 5.79 -1.67
CA VAL A 90 5.89 6.77 -2.69
C VAL A 90 4.93 7.93 -2.59
N ILE A 91 5.46 9.09 -2.19
CA ILE A 91 4.67 10.26 -1.82
C ILE A 91 5.22 11.44 -2.61
N LEU A 92 4.34 12.15 -3.32
CA LEU A 92 4.71 13.28 -4.13
C LEU A 92 4.78 14.54 -3.27
N GLN A 93 5.98 15.08 -3.05
CA GLN A 93 6.21 16.41 -2.45
C GLN A 93 5.29 16.71 -1.24
N ASP A 94 4.39 17.67 -1.42
CA ASP A 94 3.46 18.19 -0.43
C ASP A 94 2.14 17.42 -0.36
N ASP A 95 2.11 16.16 -0.85
CA ASP A 95 0.96 15.27 -0.68
C ASP A 95 0.61 15.17 0.81
N PHE A 96 -0.50 15.83 1.15
CA PHE A 96 -0.94 15.98 2.51
C PHE A 96 -1.63 14.72 3.02
N LEU A 97 -2.08 13.81 2.16
CA LEU A 97 -2.86 12.63 2.55
C LEU A 97 -2.17 11.75 3.59
N PRO A 98 -0.85 11.44 3.47
CA PRO A 98 -0.18 10.68 4.52
C PRO A 98 0.16 11.55 5.75
N ARG A 99 0.05 12.88 5.66
CA ARG A 99 0.29 13.84 6.76
C ARG A 99 -0.98 14.20 7.53
N THR A 100 -2.16 14.09 6.93
CA THR A 100 -3.42 14.46 7.58
C THR A 100 -3.84 13.42 8.60
N ASP A 101 -4.31 13.92 9.73
CA ASP A 101 -5.08 13.15 10.72
C ASP A 101 -6.57 13.11 10.33
N THR A 102 -6.96 13.91 9.33
CA THR A 102 -8.31 14.09 8.84
C THR A 102 -8.91 12.75 8.39
N PRO A 103 -10.04 12.32 8.98
CA PRO A 103 -10.75 11.14 8.54
C PRO A 103 -11.01 11.18 7.04
N LEU A 104 -10.85 10.03 6.38
CA LEU A 104 -11.07 9.87 4.94
C LEU A 104 -12.47 10.37 4.50
N GLU A 105 -13.46 10.31 5.38
CA GLU A 105 -14.81 10.85 5.14
C GLU A 105 -14.81 12.35 4.87
N ASP A 106 -13.94 13.11 5.55
CA ASP A 106 -13.82 14.55 5.36
C ASP A 106 -13.00 14.88 4.10
N VAL A 107 -12.02 14.03 3.77
CA VAL A 107 -11.29 14.11 2.49
C VAL A 107 -12.23 13.83 1.31
N PHE A 108 -13.05 12.79 1.36
CA PHE A 108 -14.01 12.52 0.28
C PHE A 108 -15.08 13.59 0.17
N LYS A 109 -15.61 14.08 1.30
CA LYS A 109 -16.53 15.21 1.29
C LYS A 109 -15.87 16.40 0.59
N SER A 110 -14.67 16.80 0.99
CA SER A 110 -13.97 17.93 0.36
C SER A 110 -13.59 17.68 -1.11
N LEU A 111 -13.18 16.46 -1.47
CA LEU A 111 -12.78 16.09 -2.83
C LEU A 111 -13.95 16.18 -3.82
N VAL A 112 -15.15 15.79 -3.41
CA VAL A 112 -16.37 15.91 -4.23
C VAL A 112 -16.72 17.37 -4.52
N TRP A 113 -16.27 18.31 -3.68
CA TRP A 113 -16.55 19.75 -3.83
C TRP A 113 -15.50 20.53 -4.65
N VAL A 114 -14.37 19.92 -5.05
CA VAL A 114 -13.32 20.64 -5.78
C VAL A 114 -13.24 20.13 -7.23
N PRO A 115 -13.86 20.80 -8.21
CA PRO A 115 -13.74 20.43 -9.63
C PRO A 115 -12.28 20.43 -10.12
N ASP A 116 -11.39 21.20 -9.49
CA ASP A 116 -9.97 21.31 -9.86
C ASP A 116 -9.12 20.08 -9.53
N VAL A 117 -9.55 19.19 -8.63
CA VAL A 117 -8.72 18.02 -8.26
C VAL A 117 -8.68 16.98 -9.39
N VAL A 118 -9.74 16.88 -10.20
CA VAL A 118 -9.76 15.99 -11.38
C VAL A 118 -8.69 16.41 -12.39
N LEU A 119 -8.53 17.73 -12.61
CA LEU A 119 -7.50 18.29 -13.48
C LEU A 119 -6.09 18.09 -12.89
N CYS A 120 -5.95 18.25 -11.57
CA CYS A 120 -4.67 18.08 -10.87
C CYS A 120 -4.14 16.64 -10.96
N ILE A 121 -5.04 15.64 -10.88
CA ILE A 121 -4.69 14.22 -11.06
C ILE A 121 -4.18 13.95 -12.48
N GLN A 122 -4.77 14.59 -13.50
CA GLN A 122 -4.34 14.39 -14.90
C GLN A 122 -2.97 15.01 -15.20
N LEU A 123 -2.65 16.17 -14.60
CA LEU A 123 -1.43 16.92 -14.90
C LEU A 123 -0.19 16.44 -14.12
N ALA A 124 -0.36 15.82 -12.95
CA ALA A 124 0.76 15.45 -12.08
C ALA A 124 1.45 14.12 -12.45
N MET A 125 0.86 13.29 -13.31
CA MET A 125 1.40 11.95 -13.61
C MET A 125 2.71 11.88 -14.42
N PRO A 126 3.11 12.83 -15.28
CA PRO A 126 4.34 12.66 -16.08
C PRO A 126 5.67 12.91 -15.34
N PHE A 127 5.67 13.58 -14.19
CA PHE A 127 6.91 14.01 -13.48
C PHE A 127 7.27 13.14 -12.26
N MET A 128 6.59 11.99 -12.11
CA MET A 128 6.34 11.27 -10.85
C MET A 128 7.51 10.61 -10.10
N TRP A 129 8.70 10.48 -10.70
CA TRP A 129 9.72 9.56 -10.17
C TRP A 129 10.91 10.29 -9.56
N LYS A 130 10.69 11.10 -8.53
CA LYS A 130 11.78 11.67 -7.73
C LYS A 130 11.49 11.55 -6.23
N VAL A 131 12.36 10.76 -5.59
CA VAL A 131 12.67 10.66 -4.14
C VAL A 131 11.70 9.86 -3.25
N PRO A 132 12.15 8.73 -2.64
CA PRO A 132 11.39 8.02 -1.62
C PRO A 132 11.52 8.72 -0.25
N TYR A 133 10.47 9.38 0.22
CA TYR A 133 10.39 9.76 1.64
C TYR A 133 10.09 8.51 2.47
N ARG A 134 11.05 8.11 3.31
CA ARG A 134 11.00 6.84 4.07
C ARG A 134 10.04 6.85 5.28
N HIS A 135 9.44 7.99 5.61
CA HIS A 135 8.71 8.14 6.87
C HIS A 135 7.44 8.98 6.72
N VAL A 136 6.40 8.42 6.07
CA VAL A 136 5.05 8.97 6.21
C VAL A 136 4.04 7.82 6.36
N TYR A 137 3.85 7.44 7.63
CA TYR A 137 2.80 6.62 8.29
C TYR A 137 1.92 5.68 7.47
N THR A 138 2.54 4.99 6.52
CA THR A 138 2.00 3.86 5.77
C THR A 138 2.95 2.69 5.85
#